data_AF-A0A7X7EZZ2-F1
#
_entry.id   AF-A0A7X7EZZ2-F1
#
_cell.length_a   1.000
_cell.length_b   1.000
_cell.length_c   1.000
_cell.angle_alpha   90.00
_cell.angle_beta   90.00
_cell.angle_gamma   90.00
#
_symmetry.space_group_name_H-M   'P 1'
#
loop_
_entity.id
_entity.type
_entity.pdbx_description
1 polymer ?
#
loop_
_entity_poly.entity_id
_entity_poly.type
_entity_poly.pdbx_seq_one_letter_code
_entity_poly.pdbx_strand_id
1 'polypeptide(L)'
;TFTQMDGADFKPDKPKSLALASCIGASWVFGGHAQTLDALVNMAEPDGWVIVGEPFWSREPADEYLRTLGLPRDAFGTHAENVEAGQRLGLDLVHTLVSSKDDWDRYEGLQWYAVADYARTNPDDADLPELLERMAKEKSAYLKWGRDTLGWAIYVFR
;
A
#
# COMPACT_ATOMS: atom_id res chain seq x y z
N THR A 1 -4.21 -18.06 12.99
CA THR A 1 -5.64 -17.76 13.22
C THR A 1 -5.94 -16.42 12.59
N PHE A 2 -7.20 -16.14 12.24
CA PHE A 2 -7.62 -14.81 11.79
C PHE A 2 -8.54 -14.20 12.84
N THR A 3 -8.36 -12.93 13.13
CA THR A 3 -9.14 -12.17 14.11
C THR A 3 -9.69 -10.93 13.42
N GLN A 4 -10.99 -10.68 13.56
CA GLN A 4 -11.60 -9.44 13.09
C GLN A 4 -11.45 -8.36 14.17
N MET A 5 -10.70 -7.31 13.87
CA MET A 5 -10.51 -6.15 14.75
C MET A 5 -9.98 -4.95 13.95
N ASP A 6 -9.92 -3.78 14.56
CA ASP A 6 -9.09 -2.69 14.06
C ASP A 6 -7.60 -3.09 14.19
N GLY A 7 -6.84 -3.00 13.10
CA GLY A 7 -5.42 -3.34 13.11
C GLY A 7 -4.61 -2.45 14.06
N ALA A 8 -5.06 -1.21 14.31
CA ALA A 8 -4.42 -0.29 15.25
C ALA A 8 -4.52 -0.76 16.70
N ASP A 9 -5.53 -1.57 17.02
CA ASP A 9 -5.76 -2.11 18.36
C ASP A 9 -4.96 -3.39 18.64
N PHE A 10 -4.37 -4.00 17.62
CA PHE A 10 -3.61 -5.23 17.78
C PHE A 10 -2.37 -5.00 18.64
N LYS A 11 -2.19 -5.87 19.65
CA LYS A 11 -0.99 -5.93 20.50
C LYS A 11 -0.63 -7.39 20.75
N PRO A 12 0.65 -7.78 20.63
CA PRO A 12 1.07 -9.11 21.06
C PRO A 12 0.90 -9.24 22.58
N ASP A 13 0.64 -10.47 23.06
CA ASP A 13 0.48 -10.77 24.50
C ASP A 13 1.66 -10.27 25.35
N LYS A 14 2.86 -10.27 24.75
CA LYS A 14 4.08 -9.67 25.30
C LYS A 14 4.63 -8.68 24.28
N PRO A 15 4.98 -7.45 24.67
CA PRO A 15 5.72 -6.55 23.80
C PRO A 15 7.01 -7.20 23.30
N LYS A 16 7.43 -6.88 22.07
CA LYS A 16 8.65 -7.40 21.46
C LYS A 16 8.81 -8.92 21.54
N SER A 17 7.78 -9.66 21.13
CA SER A 17 7.75 -11.13 21.21
C SER A 17 7.47 -11.83 19.89
N LEU A 18 7.20 -11.07 18.83
CA LEU A 18 6.96 -11.65 17.52
C LEU A 18 8.29 -11.78 16.76
N ALA A 19 8.59 -12.99 16.29
CA ALA A 19 9.73 -13.20 15.39
C ALA A 19 9.61 -12.41 14.07
N LEU A 20 8.38 -12.03 13.71
CA LEU A 20 8.06 -11.22 12.53
C LEU A 20 6.81 -10.38 12.79
N ALA A 21 6.87 -9.10 12.45
CA ALA A 21 5.72 -8.19 12.42
C ALA A 21 5.61 -7.56 11.02
N SER A 22 4.40 -7.52 10.46
CA SER A 22 4.20 -7.00 9.11
C SER A 22 2.93 -6.19 8.91
N CYS A 23 3.02 -5.17 8.05
CA CYS A 23 1.87 -4.39 7.57
C CYS A 23 2.03 -4.14 6.06
N ILE A 24 1.22 -4.81 5.24
CA ILE A 24 1.39 -4.82 3.78
C ILE A 24 0.26 -4.05 3.12
N GLY A 25 0.57 -2.85 2.61
CA GLY A 25 -0.40 -2.00 1.93
C GLY A 25 -1.53 -1.55 2.83
N ALA A 26 -1.23 -1.21 4.10
CA ALA A 26 -2.22 -0.82 5.10
C ALA A 26 -1.69 0.21 6.13
N SER A 27 -0.64 0.97 5.80
CA SER A 27 0.02 1.88 6.77
C SER A 27 -0.85 3.01 7.30
N TRP A 28 -1.94 3.35 6.61
CA TRP A 28 -2.93 4.30 7.10
C TRP A 28 -3.56 3.88 8.43
N VAL A 29 -3.58 2.57 8.74
CA VAL A 29 -4.06 2.05 10.03
C VAL A 29 -3.28 2.65 11.20
N PHE A 30 -1.98 2.87 11.04
CA PHE A 30 -1.13 3.47 12.06
C PHE A 30 -0.83 4.95 11.82
N GLY A 31 -1.45 5.57 10.81
CA GLY A 31 -1.23 6.99 10.47
C GLY A 31 -0.04 7.25 9.52
N GLY A 32 0.39 6.24 8.77
CA GLY A 32 1.43 6.36 7.73
C GLY A 32 2.61 5.41 7.92
N HIS A 33 3.52 5.39 6.95
CA HIS A 33 4.66 4.46 6.88
C HIS A 33 5.56 4.53 8.13
N ALA A 34 5.96 5.73 8.55
CA ALA A 34 6.86 5.90 9.70
C ALA A 34 6.25 5.40 11.01
N GLN A 35 4.98 5.70 11.26
CA GLN A 35 4.23 5.26 12.43
C GLN A 35 3.96 3.75 12.39
N THR A 36 3.75 3.20 11.19
CA THR A 36 3.63 1.76 10.99
C THR A 36 4.92 1.05 11.36
N LEU A 37 6.07 1.53 10.88
CA LEU A 37 7.36 0.97 11.25
C LEU A 37 7.60 1.02 12.76
N ASP A 38 7.31 2.16 13.42
CA ASP A 38 7.44 2.29 14.88
C ASP A 38 6.55 1.28 15.63
N ALA A 39 5.30 1.10 15.18
CA ALA A 39 4.39 0.11 15.75
C ALA A 39 4.95 -1.32 15.59
N LEU A 40 5.41 -1.68 14.40
CA LEU A 40 5.93 -3.03 14.12
C LEU A 40 7.24 -3.32 14.88
N VAL A 41 8.15 -2.34 15.00
CA VAL A 41 9.38 -2.45 15.79
C VAL A 41 9.08 -2.72 17.27
N ASN A 42 8.00 -2.17 17.80
CA ASN A 42 7.58 -2.41 19.18
C ASN A 42 6.87 -3.76 19.40
N MET A 43 6.43 -4.42 18.32
CA MET A 43 5.85 -5.76 18.35
C MET A 43 6.88 -6.87 18.11
N ALA A 44 7.85 -6.60 17.24
CA ALA A 44 8.91 -7.54 16.89
C ALA A 44 9.94 -7.71 18.03
N GLU A 45 10.42 -8.94 18.21
CA GLU A 45 11.54 -9.23 19.11
C GLU A 45 12.85 -8.60 18.62
N PRO A 46 13.87 -8.39 19.48
CA PRO A 46 15.20 -8.01 19.02
C PRO A 46 15.72 -8.97 17.96
N ASP A 47 16.31 -8.44 16.88
CA ASP A 47 16.75 -9.18 15.68
C ASP A 47 15.63 -9.90 14.89
N GLY A 48 14.36 -9.62 15.23
CA GLY A 48 13.17 -10.08 14.52
C GLY A 48 12.91 -9.30 13.23
N TRP A 49 11.99 -9.80 12.40
CA TRP A 49 11.72 -9.22 11.09
C TRP A 49 10.62 -8.16 11.13
N VAL A 50 10.87 -7.02 10.49
CA VAL A 50 9.86 -5.98 10.25
C VAL A 50 9.62 -5.86 8.76
N ILE A 51 8.39 -6.09 8.31
CA ILE A 51 8.05 -6.13 6.88
C ILE A 51 6.91 -5.18 6.57
N VAL A 52 7.13 -4.28 5.63
CA VAL A 52 6.14 -3.28 5.21
C VAL A 52 5.96 -3.28 3.71
N GLY A 53 4.74 -3.08 3.25
CA GLY A 53 4.41 -2.94 1.83
C GLY A 53 3.90 -1.54 1.54
N GLU A 54 4.68 -0.72 0.85
CA GLU A 54 4.36 0.70 0.65
C GLU A 54 4.39 1.11 -0.82
N PRO A 55 3.49 2.02 -1.22
CA PRO A 55 3.64 2.75 -2.47
C PRO A 55 4.82 3.73 -2.40
N PHE A 56 5.34 4.10 -3.57
CA PHE A 56 6.31 5.19 -3.72
C PHE A 56 6.19 5.83 -5.10
N TRP A 57 6.61 7.09 -5.22
CA TRP A 57 6.75 7.73 -6.53
C TRP A 57 7.99 7.17 -7.24
N SER A 58 7.78 6.43 -8.32
CA SER A 58 8.88 5.91 -9.18
C SER A 58 9.49 7.03 -10.04
N ARG A 59 8.71 8.08 -10.27
CA ARG A 59 9.10 9.33 -10.93
C ARG A 59 8.16 10.44 -10.45
N GLU A 60 8.54 11.68 -10.74
CA GLU A 60 7.71 12.84 -10.41
C GLU A 60 6.30 12.71 -11.01
N PRO A 61 5.23 12.81 -10.21
CA PRO A 61 3.86 12.71 -10.70
C PRO A 61 3.45 14.00 -11.43
N ALA A 62 2.76 13.81 -12.57
CA ALA A 62 2.14 14.92 -13.29
C ALA A 62 1.00 15.55 -12.47
N ASP A 63 0.87 16.88 -12.52
CA ASP A 63 -0.18 17.57 -11.75
C ASP A 63 -1.59 17.13 -12.12
N GLU A 64 -1.83 16.79 -13.39
CA GLU A 64 -3.12 16.28 -13.85
C GLU A 64 -3.42 14.91 -13.25
N TYR A 65 -2.40 14.06 -13.07
CA TYR A 65 -2.55 12.76 -12.42
C TYR A 65 -2.93 12.91 -10.95
N LEU A 66 -2.21 13.78 -10.23
CA LEU A 66 -2.50 14.11 -8.82
C LEU A 66 -3.91 14.67 -8.65
N ARG A 67 -4.29 15.67 -9.45
CA ARG A 67 -5.65 16.24 -9.43
C ARG A 67 -6.72 15.22 -9.78
N THR A 68 -6.46 14.33 -10.74
CA THR A 68 -7.41 13.27 -11.11
C THR A 68 -7.64 12.37 -9.91
N LEU A 69 -6.60 11.86 -9.25
CA LEU A 69 -6.77 10.96 -8.11
C LEU A 69 -7.11 11.68 -6.79
N GLY A 70 -7.08 13.02 -6.76
CA GLY A 70 -7.28 13.78 -5.52
C GLY A 70 -6.13 13.58 -4.52
N LEU A 71 -4.93 13.23 -5.01
CA LEU A 71 -3.76 12.98 -4.17
C LEU A 71 -2.92 14.26 -4.05
N PRO A 72 -2.46 14.62 -2.85
CA PRO A 72 -1.42 15.63 -2.72
C PRO A 72 -0.08 15.09 -3.25
N ARG A 73 0.86 15.98 -3.58
CA ARG A 73 2.16 15.58 -4.15
C ARG A 73 2.98 14.74 -3.17
N ASP A 74 2.87 15.03 -1.89
CA ASP A 74 3.54 14.35 -0.78
C ASP A 74 2.74 13.14 -0.25
N ALA A 75 1.72 12.67 -0.99
CA ALA A 75 0.97 11.48 -0.61
C ALA A 75 1.88 10.25 -0.41
N PHE A 76 2.95 10.15 -1.20
CA PHE A 76 3.97 9.12 -1.11
C PHE A 76 5.37 9.74 -1.15
N GLY A 77 6.33 9.04 -0.54
CA GLY A 77 7.75 9.33 -0.71
C GLY A 77 8.33 8.61 -1.93
N THR A 78 9.64 8.68 -2.05
CA THR A 78 10.45 7.91 -2.99
C THR A 78 10.78 6.52 -2.45
N HIS A 79 11.27 5.64 -3.31
CA HIS A 79 11.73 4.32 -2.89
C HIS A 79 12.81 4.39 -1.78
N ALA A 80 13.71 5.39 -1.87
CA ALA A 80 14.78 5.60 -0.91
C ALA A 80 14.25 6.13 0.43
N GLU A 81 13.32 7.10 0.43
CA GLU A 81 12.73 7.65 1.66
C GLU A 81 11.99 6.59 2.48
N ASN A 82 11.36 5.61 1.80
CA ASN A 82 10.75 4.46 2.47
C ASN A 82 11.79 3.60 3.20
N VAL A 83 12.99 3.43 2.64
CA VAL A 83 14.11 2.72 3.28
C VAL A 83 14.67 3.52 4.45
N GLU A 84 14.92 4.81 4.22
CA GLU A 84 15.46 5.71 5.24
C GLU A 84 14.54 5.81 6.47
N ALA A 85 13.22 5.69 6.28
CA ALA A 85 12.26 5.64 7.40
C ALA A 85 12.54 4.47 8.35
N GLY A 86 12.86 3.29 7.81
CA GLY A 86 13.27 2.13 8.62
C GLY A 86 14.62 2.36 9.29
N GLN A 87 15.60 2.86 8.54
CA GLN A 87 16.95 3.13 9.06
C GLN A 87 16.96 4.15 10.20
N ARG A 88 16.07 5.14 10.18
CA ARG A 88 15.89 6.11 11.29
C ARG A 88 15.45 5.43 12.59
N LEU A 89 14.87 4.23 12.53
CA LEU A 89 14.47 3.42 13.69
C LEU A 89 15.52 2.35 14.04
N GLY A 90 16.69 2.39 13.42
CA GLY A 90 17.78 1.44 13.66
C GLY A 90 17.62 0.10 12.95
N LEU A 91 16.70 0.02 11.98
CA LEU A 91 16.49 -1.18 11.17
C LEU A 91 17.45 -1.22 9.98
N ASP A 92 18.00 -2.40 9.70
CA ASP A 92 18.77 -2.68 8.50
C ASP A 92 17.86 -3.19 7.38
N LEU A 93 17.93 -2.56 6.20
CA LEU A 93 17.24 -3.08 5.03
C LEU A 93 17.97 -4.33 4.52
N VAL A 94 17.26 -5.45 4.50
CA VAL A 94 17.80 -6.72 4.01
C VAL A 94 17.39 -6.98 2.56
N HIS A 95 16.15 -6.66 2.20
CA HIS A 95 15.65 -6.92 0.85
C HIS A 95 14.50 -6.01 0.45
N THR A 96 14.32 -5.82 -0.87
CA THR A 96 13.12 -5.22 -1.44
C THR A 96 12.53 -6.10 -2.53
N LEU A 97 11.21 -6.27 -2.52
CA LEU A 97 10.46 -6.85 -3.62
C LEU A 97 9.66 -5.75 -4.29
N VAL A 98 10.16 -5.23 -5.40
CA VAL A 98 9.53 -4.12 -6.14
C VAL A 98 8.60 -4.70 -7.20
N SER A 99 7.34 -4.26 -7.20
CA SER A 99 6.37 -4.66 -8.22
C SER A 99 6.84 -4.25 -9.61
N SER A 100 6.78 -5.19 -10.55
CA SER A 100 6.94 -4.90 -11.96
C SER A 100 5.71 -4.20 -12.52
N LYS A 101 5.81 -3.72 -13.77
CA LYS A 101 4.63 -3.19 -14.47
C LYS A 101 3.58 -4.27 -14.72
N ASP A 102 4.00 -5.52 -14.91
CA ASP A 102 3.08 -6.65 -15.11
C ASP A 102 2.31 -6.98 -13.82
N ASP A 103 2.96 -6.83 -12.65
CA ASP A 103 2.30 -6.98 -11.35
C ASP A 103 1.22 -5.91 -11.16
N TRP A 104 1.53 -4.66 -11.54
CA TRP A 104 0.56 -3.56 -11.53
C TRP A 104 -0.57 -3.78 -12.54
N ASP A 105 -0.26 -4.15 -13.79
CA ASP A 105 -1.28 -4.41 -14.82
C ASP A 105 -2.23 -5.52 -14.38
N ARG A 106 -1.70 -6.55 -13.71
CA ARG A 106 -2.51 -7.62 -13.13
C ARG A 106 -3.39 -7.12 -11.98
N TYR A 107 -2.83 -6.37 -11.04
CA TYR A 107 -3.58 -5.84 -9.89
C TYR A 107 -4.74 -4.95 -10.33
N GLU A 108 -4.47 -3.96 -11.20
CA GLU A 108 -5.47 -3.03 -11.73
C GLU A 108 -6.47 -3.75 -12.64
N GLY A 109 -5.97 -4.59 -13.55
CA GLY A 109 -6.80 -5.34 -14.49
C GLY A 109 -7.83 -6.25 -13.80
N LEU A 110 -7.45 -6.89 -12.68
CA LEU A 110 -8.36 -7.72 -11.90
C LEU A 110 -9.47 -6.89 -11.22
N GLN A 111 -9.18 -5.67 -10.77
CA GLN A 111 -10.20 -4.77 -10.24
C GLN A 111 -11.20 -4.35 -11.32
N TRP A 112 -10.71 -4.01 -12.51
CA TRP A 112 -11.57 -3.63 -13.64
C TRP A 112 -12.48 -4.79 -14.05
N TYR A 113 -11.93 -6.00 -14.10
CA TYR A 113 -12.68 -7.21 -14.38
C TYR A 113 -13.77 -7.44 -13.34
N ALA A 114 -13.42 -7.34 -12.05
CA ALA A 114 -14.35 -7.55 -10.95
C ALA A 114 -15.53 -6.57 -11.00
N VAL A 115 -15.27 -5.28 -11.23
CA VAL A 115 -16.34 -4.27 -11.37
C VAL A 115 -17.21 -4.54 -12.60
N ALA A 116 -16.61 -4.89 -13.74
CA ALA A 116 -17.37 -5.20 -14.95
C ALA A 116 -18.25 -6.45 -14.78
N ASP A 117 -17.77 -7.46 -14.05
CA ASP A 117 -18.54 -8.67 -13.75
C ASP A 117 -19.66 -8.41 -12.75
N TYR A 118 -19.38 -7.61 -11.71
CA TYR A 118 -20.37 -7.16 -10.75
C TYR A 118 -21.51 -6.41 -11.43
N ALA A 119 -21.18 -5.45 -12.31
CA ALA A 119 -22.15 -4.67 -13.06
C ALA A 119 -23.08 -5.53 -13.93
N ARG A 120 -22.54 -6.60 -14.55
CA ARG A 120 -23.33 -7.53 -15.37
C ARG A 120 -24.29 -8.37 -14.53
N THR A 121 -23.88 -8.74 -13.33
CA THR A 121 -24.62 -9.67 -12.47
C THR A 121 -25.56 -8.95 -11.49
N ASN A 122 -25.38 -7.65 -11.27
CA ASN A 122 -26.15 -6.82 -10.35
C ASN A 122 -26.57 -5.49 -11.01
N PRO A 123 -27.35 -5.51 -12.10
CA PRO A 123 -27.68 -4.31 -12.86
C PRO A 123 -28.55 -3.28 -12.11
N ASP A 124 -29.29 -3.73 -11.09
CA ASP A 124 -30.22 -2.90 -10.32
C ASP A 124 -29.61 -2.36 -9.00
N ASP A 125 -28.31 -2.56 -8.78
CA ASP A 125 -27.63 -2.05 -7.60
C ASP A 125 -27.58 -0.51 -7.63
N ALA A 126 -28.01 0.12 -6.54
CA ALA A 126 -28.10 1.57 -6.40
C ALA A 126 -26.72 2.27 -6.45
N ASP A 127 -25.65 1.58 -6.02
CA ASP A 127 -24.29 2.12 -5.98
C ASP A 127 -23.53 1.90 -7.29
N LEU A 128 -24.12 1.16 -8.24
CA LEU A 128 -23.47 0.81 -9.49
C LEU A 128 -23.03 2.02 -10.33
N PRO A 129 -23.82 3.10 -10.47
CA PRO A 129 -23.39 4.27 -11.23
C PRO A 129 -22.11 4.91 -10.66
N GLU A 130 -22.03 5.06 -9.33
CA GLU A 130 -20.85 5.62 -8.66
C GLU A 130 -19.63 4.70 -8.83
N LEU A 131 -19.83 3.39 -8.63
CA LEU A 131 -18.77 2.41 -8.81
C LEU A 131 -18.18 2.44 -10.23
N LEU A 132 -19.03 2.51 -11.25
CA LEU A 132 -18.61 2.58 -12.65
C LEU A 132 -17.89 3.89 -12.98
N GLU A 133 -18.38 5.02 -12.47
CA GLU A 133 -17.73 6.32 -12.64
C GLU A 133 -16.33 6.33 -12.02
N ARG A 134 -16.22 5.89 -10.75
CA ARG A 134 -14.93 5.77 -10.06
C ARG A 134 -13.97 4.87 -10.83
N MET A 135 -14.44 3.70 -11.26
CA MET A 135 -13.60 2.73 -11.96
C MET A 135 -13.14 3.24 -13.34
N ALA A 136 -14.01 3.94 -14.08
CA ALA A 136 -13.63 4.54 -15.36
C ALA A 136 -12.54 5.62 -15.18
N LYS A 137 -12.67 6.42 -14.12
CA LYS A 137 -11.69 7.46 -13.74
C LYS A 137 -10.35 6.86 -13.34
N GLU A 138 -10.33 5.90 -12.42
CA GLU A 138 -9.12 5.23 -11.93
C GLU A 138 -8.39 4.48 -13.05
N LYS A 139 -9.13 3.71 -13.87
CA LYS A 139 -8.59 3.02 -15.05
C LYS A 139 -7.93 3.99 -16.03
N SER A 140 -8.59 5.12 -16.33
CA SER A 140 -8.04 6.14 -17.23
C SER A 140 -6.77 6.77 -16.65
N ALA A 141 -6.75 7.04 -15.35
CA ALA A 141 -5.60 7.59 -14.66
C ALA A 141 -4.40 6.62 -14.66
N TYR A 142 -4.65 5.33 -14.41
CA TYR A 142 -3.62 4.29 -14.45
C TYR A 142 -3.02 4.15 -15.85
N LEU A 143 -3.86 4.01 -16.88
CA LEU A 143 -3.40 3.81 -18.26
C LEU A 143 -2.64 5.01 -18.82
N LYS A 144 -3.01 6.24 -18.42
CA LYS A 144 -2.37 7.47 -18.91
C LYS A 144 -1.10 7.83 -18.13
N TRP A 145 -1.06 7.57 -16.82
CA TRP A 145 0.05 7.99 -15.97
C TRP A 145 0.49 6.94 -14.95
N GLY A 146 -0.46 6.34 -14.24
CA GLY A 146 -0.19 5.53 -13.04
C GLY A 146 0.78 4.40 -13.29
N ARG A 147 0.64 3.68 -14.41
CA ARG A 147 1.49 2.54 -14.81
C ARG A 147 2.99 2.83 -14.80
N ASP A 148 3.38 4.07 -15.04
CA ASP A 148 4.79 4.49 -15.10
C ASP A 148 5.20 5.39 -13.93
N THR A 149 4.25 5.85 -13.11
CA THR A 149 4.47 6.87 -12.07
C THR A 149 4.47 6.29 -10.66
N LEU A 150 3.54 5.37 -10.37
CA LEU A 150 3.39 4.80 -9.04
C LEU A 150 4.13 3.46 -8.97
N GLY A 151 5.06 3.36 -8.03
CA GLY A 151 5.71 2.12 -7.64
C GLY A 151 5.08 1.54 -6.38
N TRP A 152 5.31 0.25 -6.15
CA TRP A 152 4.98 -0.41 -4.90
C TRP A 152 6.08 -1.41 -4.58
N ALA A 153 6.44 -1.53 -3.31
CA ALA A 153 7.44 -2.49 -2.88
C ALA A 153 7.15 -3.04 -1.49
N ILE A 154 7.56 -4.30 -1.29
CA ILE A 154 7.76 -4.86 0.05
C ILE A 154 9.19 -4.55 0.46
N TYR A 155 9.34 -3.96 1.65
CA TYR A 155 10.61 -3.70 2.29
C TYR A 155 10.76 -4.67 3.46
N VAL A 156 11.84 -5.45 3.45
CA VAL A 156 12.16 -6.42 4.49
C VAL A 156 13.32 -5.87 5.31
N PHE A 157 13.03 -5.57 6.56
CA PHE A 157 13.97 -5.03 7.53
C PHE A 157 14.27 -6.05 8.63
N ARG A 158 15.43 -5.85 9.26
CA ARG A 158 15.85 -6.58 10.45
C ARG A 158 16.45 -5.65 11.50
#